data_AF-A0A5S3YWC3-F1
#
_entry.id   AF-A0A5S3YWC3-F1
#
_cell.length_a   1.000
_cell.length_b   1.000
_cell.length_c   1.000
_cell.angle_alpha   90.00
_cell.angle_beta   90.00
_cell.angle_gamma   90.00
#
_symmetry.space_group_name_H-M   'P 1'
#
loop_
_entity.id
_entity.type
_entity.pdbx_description
1 polymer ?
#
loop_
_entity_poly.entity_id
_entity_poly.type
_entity_poly.pdbx_seq_one_letter_code
_entity_poly.pdbx_strand_id
1 'polypeptide(L)'
;MTTEAELGGHSLTLHRFPLDQKNRSLQAWDSADEYLIEHIQNEYTNAQHILVLNDGFGALSCALHALDTQNSRKVTSFNDSYVSQQACLYNLEENELESRHTVLLDSLSDLPSDVDLILIKIPKNAGFLQYQLSLLSQFENDVPVIAAGKAKEIHTSTLKSFSHFIAEPSTSLAVKKSRLIFSQTKHKKQTCKFPVSWPLEKTDFTVLNHANVFSRDSLDIGARFFSNYLPQGKKTLRIIDLGCGNGVIGLQTLAKMPNAKVTFVDESAMAVASAKANIENNLPERVQDCEFVQDDCLTNFAPNSADLVLCNPPFHQAQAITDHIAWQMFVQAKQTLRSGGELRIIGNRHLDYQEKLLRLFGNCKVIGNNKKFTVLSTTKRG
;
A
#
# COMPACT_ATOMS: atom_id res chain seq x y z
N MET A 1 -21.36 -8.75 2.25
CA MET A 1 -20.91 -8.00 1.07
C MET A 1 -21.39 -8.77 -0.14
N THR A 2 -21.56 -8.13 -1.29
CA THR A 2 -21.66 -8.90 -2.53
C THR A 2 -20.26 -9.44 -2.84
N THR A 3 -20.08 -10.74 -2.70
CA THR A 3 -18.85 -11.46 -3.06
C THR A 3 -18.92 -11.98 -4.48
N GLU A 4 -20.11 -12.31 -4.97
CA GLU A 4 -20.32 -12.78 -6.34
C GLU A 4 -20.13 -11.67 -7.38
N ALA A 5 -19.12 -11.84 -8.21
CA ALA A 5 -18.76 -10.98 -9.32
C ALA A 5 -19.00 -11.71 -10.63
N GLU A 6 -19.52 -11.00 -11.63
CA GLU A 6 -19.61 -11.48 -13.01
C GLU A 6 -18.53 -10.77 -13.83
N LEU A 7 -17.45 -11.48 -14.15
CA LEU A 7 -16.31 -10.94 -14.91
C LEU A 7 -16.05 -11.82 -16.13
N GLY A 8 -16.10 -11.23 -17.33
CA GLY A 8 -15.85 -11.97 -18.58
C GLY A 8 -16.84 -13.12 -18.86
N GLY A 9 -18.06 -13.06 -18.30
CA GLY A 9 -19.04 -14.14 -18.40
C GLY A 9 -18.80 -15.31 -17.43
N HIS A 10 -17.88 -15.16 -16.48
CA HIS A 10 -17.64 -16.11 -15.39
C HIS A 10 -18.12 -15.53 -14.06
N SER A 11 -18.78 -16.37 -13.27
CA SER A 11 -19.13 -16.06 -11.88
C SER A 11 -17.93 -16.36 -10.98
N LEU A 12 -17.49 -15.37 -10.21
CA LEU A 12 -16.35 -15.47 -9.29
C LEU A 12 -16.75 -14.98 -7.90
N THR A 13 -16.35 -15.74 -6.88
CA THR A 13 -16.50 -15.33 -5.49
C THR A 13 -15.27 -14.52 -5.06
N LEU A 14 -15.40 -13.19 -5.00
CA LEU A 14 -14.31 -12.26 -4.70
C LEU A 14 -14.48 -11.55 -3.36
N HIS A 15 -13.50 -11.73 -2.49
CA HIS A 15 -13.45 -11.15 -1.15
C HIS A 15 -12.52 -9.95 -1.09
N ARG A 16 -12.92 -8.97 -0.26
CA ARG A 16 -12.03 -7.87 0.14
C ARG A 16 -11.13 -8.33 1.27
N PHE A 17 -9.91 -7.82 1.30
CA PHE A 17 -8.99 -7.98 2.42
C PHE A 17 -8.81 -6.70 3.23
N PRO A 18 -8.70 -6.80 4.57
CA PRO A 18 -8.88 -8.02 5.38
C PRO A 18 -10.34 -8.53 5.37
N LEU A 19 -10.53 -9.85 5.51
CA LEU A 19 -11.82 -10.54 5.35
C LEU A 19 -12.92 -10.03 6.31
N ASP A 20 -12.55 -9.64 7.52
CA ASP A 20 -13.47 -9.22 8.59
C ASP A 20 -14.02 -7.79 8.44
N GLN A 21 -13.90 -7.18 7.25
CA GLN A 21 -14.43 -5.86 6.99
C GLN A 21 -15.95 -5.80 7.22
N LYS A 22 -16.41 -4.76 7.94
CA LYS A 22 -17.85 -4.60 8.23
C LYS A 22 -18.61 -3.79 7.19
N ASN A 23 -17.91 -3.10 6.29
CA ASN A 23 -18.54 -2.21 5.31
C ASN A 23 -19.11 -3.01 4.14
N ARG A 24 -20.44 -3.14 4.10
CA ARG A 24 -21.16 -3.90 3.07
C ARG A 24 -21.24 -3.23 1.69
N SER A 25 -20.88 -1.94 1.58
CA SER A 25 -20.99 -1.16 0.33
C SER A 25 -19.76 -1.25 -0.58
N LEU A 26 -18.65 -1.81 -0.07
CA LEU A 26 -17.42 -1.96 -0.83
C LEU A 26 -17.33 -3.39 -1.37
N GLN A 27 -16.85 -3.52 -2.60
CA GLN A 27 -16.65 -4.79 -3.29
C GLN A 27 -15.15 -5.00 -3.58
N ALA A 28 -14.78 -6.24 -3.93
CA ALA A 28 -13.40 -6.60 -4.29
C ALA A 28 -13.02 -6.21 -5.72
N TRP A 29 -14.01 -5.87 -6.55
CA TRP A 29 -13.83 -5.37 -7.90
C TRP A 29 -14.67 -4.11 -8.10
N ASP A 30 -14.48 -3.43 -9.22
CA ASP A 30 -15.33 -2.35 -9.65
C ASP A 30 -15.60 -2.36 -11.17
N SER A 31 -16.42 -1.42 -11.63
CA SER A 31 -16.76 -1.32 -13.06
C SER A 31 -15.57 -1.06 -14.00
N ALA A 32 -14.39 -0.69 -13.50
CA ALA A 32 -13.19 -0.62 -14.34
C ALA A 32 -12.53 -2.00 -14.49
N ASP A 33 -12.64 -2.90 -13.50
CA ASP A 33 -12.23 -4.30 -13.65
C ASP A 33 -13.10 -5.00 -14.69
N GLU A 34 -14.43 -4.86 -14.56
CA GLU A 34 -15.41 -5.41 -15.51
C GLU A 34 -15.10 -4.99 -16.95
N TYR A 35 -14.91 -3.68 -17.17
CA TYR A 35 -14.68 -3.14 -18.52
C TYR A 35 -13.33 -3.58 -19.10
N LEU A 36 -12.31 -3.69 -18.26
CA LEU A 36 -11.01 -4.17 -18.71
C LEU A 36 -11.11 -5.63 -19.15
N ILE A 37 -11.70 -6.50 -18.33
CA ILE A 37 -11.85 -7.93 -18.65
C ILE A 37 -12.71 -8.15 -19.90
N GLU A 38 -13.83 -7.42 -20.04
CA GLU A 38 -14.68 -7.48 -21.23
C GLU A 38 -13.89 -7.13 -22.50
N HIS A 39 -13.01 -6.13 -22.43
CA HIS A 39 -12.17 -5.76 -23.56
C HIS A 39 -11.10 -6.83 -23.88
N ILE A 40 -10.45 -7.39 -22.85
CA ILE A 40 -9.42 -8.44 -23.03
C ILE A 40 -10.02 -9.70 -23.64
N GLN A 41 -11.19 -10.12 -23.18
CA GLN A 41 -11.89 -11.31 -23.69
C GLN A 41 -12.20 -11.19 -25.19
N ASN A 42 -12.43 -9.98 -25.71
CA ASN A 42 -12.78 -9.76 -27.11
C ASN A 42 -11.56 -9.52 -28.01
N GLU A 43 -10.57 -8.75 -27.55
CA GLU A 43 -9.49 -8.26 -28.41
C GLU A 43 -8.14 -8.96 -28.19
N TYR A 44 -7.92 -9.60 -27.04
CA TYR A 44 -6.63 -10.16 -26.62
C TYR A 44 -6.71 -11.62 -26.18
N THR A 45 -7.51 -12.42 -26.89
CA THR A 45 -7.76 -13.85 -26.59
C THR A 45 -6.50 -14.71 -26.55
N ASN A 46 -5.48 -14.33 -27.34
CA ASN A 46 -4.24 -15.10 -27.48
C ASN A 46 -3.14 -14.71 -26.46
N ALA A 47 -3.33 -13.67 -25.64
CA ALA A 47 -2.33 -13.23 -24.67
C ALA A 47 -2.06 -14.34 -23.63
N GLN A 48 -0.78 -14.72 -23.49
CA GLN A 48 -0.33 -15.81 -22.65
C GLN A 48 0.41 -15.33 -21.41
N HIS A 49 1.15 -14.23 -21.46
CA HIS A 49 1.86 -13.70 -20.29
C HIS A 49 1.47 -12.25 -20.03
N ILE A 50 0.53 -12.09 -19.10
CA ILE A 50 -0.11 -10.81 -18.82
C ILE A 50 0.46 -10.22 -17.53
N LEU A 51 0.96 -8.99 -17.61
CA LEU A 51 1.41 -8.21 -16.45
C LEU A 51 0.26 -7.32 -15.98
N VAL A 52 -0.16 -7.47 -14.72
CA VAL A 52 -1.28 -6.72 -14.13
C VAL A 52 -0.76 -5.82 -13.02
N LEU A 53 -0.88 -4.51 -13.20
CA LEU A 53 -0.45 -3.51 -12.23
C LEU A 53 -1.65 -3.03 -11.42
N ASN A 54 -1.46 -3.01 -10.09
CA ASN A 54 -2.41 -2.45 -9.12
C ASN A 54 -3.75 -3.20 -9.03
N ASP A 55 -3.74 -4.52 -9.24
CA ASP A 55 -4.91 -5.37 -8.97
C ASP A 55 -5.12 -5.49 -7.46
N GLY A 56 -6.08 -4.71 -6.93
CA GLY A 56 -6.19 -4.48 -5.49
C GLY A 56 -6.70 -5.68 -4.69
N PHE A 57 -7.45 -6.60 -5.32
CA PHE A 57 -7.96 -7.80 -4.64
C PHE A 57 -7.85 -9.05 -5.52
N GLY A 58 -7.03 -9.03 -6.57
CA GLY A 58 -6.88 -10.17 -7.49
C GLY A 58 -8.06 -10.35 -8.45
N ALA A 59 -8.94 -9.37 -8.62
CA ALA A 59 -10.14 -9.53 -9.45
C ALA A 59 -9.78 -9.75 -10.93
N LEU A 60 -8.81 -8.98 -11.43
CA LEU A 60 -8.31 -9.16 -12.80
C LEU A 60 -7.57 -10.49 -12.92
N SER A 61 -6.72 -10.81 -11.95
CA SER A 61 -5.93 -12.04 -11.94
C SER A 61 -6.83 -13.29 -11.95
N CYS A 62 -7.88 -13.31 -11.13
CA CYS A 62 -8.86 -14.40 -11.11
C CYS A 62 -9.62 -14.50 -12.44
N ALA A 63 -10.11 -13.38 -12.98
CA ALA A 63 -10.84 -13.37 -14.24
C ALA A 63 -9.98 -13.83 -15.44
N LEU A 64 -8.70 -13.44 -15.49
CA LEU A 64 -7.78 -13.88 -16.54
C LEU A 64 -7.53 -15.39 -16.52
N HIS A 65 -7.45 -16.00 -15.34
CA HIS A 65 -7.35 -17.45 -15.18
C HIS A 65 -8.66 -18.16 -15.50
N ALA A 66 -9.80 -17.60 -15.07
CA ALA A 66 -11.12 -18.17 -15.40
C ALA A 66 -11.40 -18.18 -16.91
N LEU A 67 -10.92 -17.17 -17.64
CA LEU A 67 -10.99 -17.09 -19.10
C LEU A 67 -10.04 -18.05 -19.82
N ASP A 68 -9.05 -18.63 -19.13
CA ASP A 68 -8.06 -19.50 -19.73
C ASP A 68 -8.46 -20.98 -19.68
N THR A 69 -9.19 -21.40 -20.72
CA THR A 69 -9.60 -22.81 -20.87
C THR A 69 -8.45 -23.80 -21.06
N GLN A 70 -7.24 -23.35 -21.42
CA GLN A 70 -6.08 -24.21 -21.64
C GLN A 70 -5.16 -24.30 -20.42
N ASN A 71 -5.41 -23.46 -19.41
CA ASN A 71 -4.63 -23.38 -18.18
C ASN A 71 -3.10 -23.26 -18.44
N SER A 72 -2.75 -22.41 -19.40
CA SER A 72 -1.37 -22.10 -19.81
C SER A 72 -0.99 -20.63 -19.61
N ARG A 73 -1.97 -19.77 -19.31
CA ARG A 73 -1.79 -18.34 -19.14
C ARG A 73 -1.05 -18.05 -17.84
N LYS A 74 0.05 -17.33 -17.98
CA LYS A 74 0.83 -16.78 -16.87
C LYS A 74 0.33 -15.37 -16.56
N VAL A 75 0.03 -15.12 -15.29
CA VAL A 75 -0.35 -13.79 -14.80
C VAL A 75 0.71 -13.31 -13.83
N THR A 76 1.36 -12.19 -14.12
CA THR A 76 2.26 -11.53 -13.18
C THR A 76 1.50 -10.35 -12.56
N SER A 77 1.20 -10.40 -11.26
CA SER A 77 0.56 -9.31 -10.53
C SER A 77 1.61 -8.47 -9.81
N PHE A 78 1.70 -7.19 -10.18
CA PHE A 78 2.62 -6.20 -9.63
C PHE A 78 1.86 -5.21 -8.73
N ASN A 79 2.20 -5.19 -7.45
CA ASN A 79 1.49 -4.40 -6.44
C ASN A 79 2.43 -3.83 -5.40
N ASP A 80 2.15 -2.61 -4.92
CA ASP A 80 2.87 -2.04 -3.77
C ASP A 80 2.32 -2.54 -2.42
N SER A 81 1.15 -3.16 -2.40
CA SER A 81 0.41 -3.52 -1.18
C SER A 81 0.51 -5.01 -0.90
N TYR A 82 1.00 -5.35 0.30
CA TYR A 82 0.99 -6.71 0.84
C TYR A 82 -0.44 -7.26 0.95
N VAL A 83 -1.38 -6.42 1.40
CA VAL A 83 -2.79 -6.79 1.53
C VAL A 83 -3.38 -7.19 0.17
N SER A 84 -3.00 -6.50 -0.91
CA SER A 84 -3.47 -6.82 -2.27
C SER A 84 -2.91 -8.17 -2.76
N GLN A 85 -1.66 -8.48 -2.43
CA GLN A 85 -1.05 -9.78 -2.73
C GLN A 85 -1.75 -10.93 -1.99
N GLN A 86 -2.00 -10.76 -0.68
CA GLN A 86 -2.74 -11.76 0.11
C GLN A 86 -4.18 -11.94 -0.40
N ALA A 87 -4.85 -10.85 -0.77
CA ALA A 87 -6.18 -10.90 -1.36
C ALA A 87 -6.21 -11.67 -2.68
N CYS A 88 -5.19 -11.47 -3.53
CA CYS A 88 -5.07 -12.19 -4.78
C CYS A 88 -4.92 -13.69 -4.57
N LEU A 89 -4.02 -14.12 -3.67
CA LEU A 89 -3.85 -15.54 -3.35
C LEU A 89 -5.15 -16.15 -2.80
N TYR A 90 -5.78 -15.47 -1.84
CA TYR A 90 -7.02 -15.95 -1.25
C TYR A 90 -8.13 -16.10 -2.28
N ASN A 91 -8.34 -15.09 -3.14
CA ASN A 91 -9.42 -15.15 -4.13
C ASN A 91 -9.13 -16.16 -5.25
N LEU A 92 -7.86 -16.42 -5.59
CA LEU A 92 -7.53 -17.53 -6.49
C LEU A 92 -7.91 -18.87 -5.87
N GLU A 93 -7.56 -19.08 -4.60
CA GLU A 93 -7.89 -20.29 -3.86
C GLU A 93 -9.41 -20.49 -3.70
N GLU A 94 -10.14 -19.44 -3.33
CA GLU A 94 -11.61 -19.45 -3.16
C GLU A 94 -12.34 -19.82 -4.45
N ASN A 95 -11.76 -19.52 -5.62
CA ASN A 95 -12.33 -19.86 -6.93
C ASN A 95 -11.73 -21.13 -7.55
N GLU A 96 -10.95 -21.91 -6.78
CA GLU A 96 -10.28 -23.13 -7.23
C GLU A 96 -9.37 -22.91 -8.47
N LEU A 97 -8.79 -21.70 -8.59
CA LEU A 97 -7.91 -21.31 -9.68
C LEU A 97 -6.45 -21.62 -9.33
N GLU A 98 -5.71 -22.18 -10.28
CA GLU A 98 -4.33 -22.60 -10.06
C GLU A 98 -3.37 -21.41 -9.87
N SER A 99 -2.99 -21.14 -8.63
CA SER A 99 -2.06 -20.06 -8.28
C SER A 99 -0.63 -20.25 -8.80
N ARG A 100 -0.23 -21.47 -9.23
CA ARG A 100 1.12 -21.76 -9.75
C ARG A 100 1.50 -20.96 -11.00
N HIS A 101 0.50 -20.49 -11.75
CA HIS A 101 0.70 -19.64 -12.92
C HIS A 101 0.60 -18.14 -12.59
N THR A 102 0.43 -17.80 -11.31
CA THR A 102 0.45 -16.43 -10.81
C THR A 102 1.78 -16.11 -10.15
N VAL A 103 2.49 -15.11 -10.66
CA VAL A 103 3.69 -14.54 -10.03
C VAL A 103 3.31 -13.25 -9.34
N LEU A 104 3.59 -13.13 -8.04
CA LEU A 104 3.37 -11.90 -7.28
C LEU A 104 4.67 -11.12 -7.16
N LEU A 105 4.67 -9.90 -7.66
CA LEU A 105 5.79 -8.97 -7.57
C LEU A 105 5.40 -7.78 -6.70
N ASP A 106 6.35 -7.33 -5.87
CA ASP A 106 6.23 -6.04 -5.20
C ASP A 106 6.58 -4.88 -6.14
N SER A 107 6.34 -3.66 -5.69
CA SER A 107 6.51 -2.45 -6.47
C SER A 107 7.96 -2.04 -6.75
N LEU A 108 8.95 -2.78 -6.21
CA LEU A 108 10.38 -2.54 -6.37
C LEU A 108 11.08 -3.67 -7.13
N SER A 109 10.34 -4.73 -7.44
CA SER A 109 10.82 -5.87 -8.21
C SER A 109 11.03 -5.53 -9.68
N ASP A 110 12.00 -6.20 -10.30
CA ASP A 110 12.18 -6.12 -11.75
C ASP A 110 10.97 -6.73 -12.49
N LEU A 111 10.57 -6.08 -13.58
CA LEU A 111 9.46 -6.56 -14.40
C LEU A 111 9.93 -7.68 -15.35
N PRO A 112 9.09 -8.70 -15.61
CA PRO A 112 9.39 -9.72 -16.59
C PRO A 112 9.51 -9.11 -18.00
N SER A 113 10.47 -9.62 -18.79
CA SER A 113 10.71 -9.13 -20.17
C SER A 113 9.87 -9.85 -21.23
N ASP A 114 9.29 -11.00 -20.89
CA ASP A 114 8.53 -11.91 -21.75
C ASP A 114 7.01 -11.69 -21.69
N VAL A 115 6.57 -10.43 -21.48
CA VAL A 115 5.15 -10.06 -21.38
C VAL A 115 4.59 -9.70 -22.75
N ASP A 116 3.38 -10.16 -23.07
CA ASP A 116 2.69 -9.87 -24.33
C ASP A 116 1.48 -8.91 -24.16
N LEU A 117 1.04 -8.65 -22.92
CA LEU A 117 0.00 -7.67 -22.59
C LEU A 117 0.18 -7.07 -21.20
N ILE A 118 0.03 -5.75 -21.09
CA ILE A 118 0.13 -5.04 -19.80
C ILE A 118 -1.20 -4.38 -19.45
N LEU A 119 -1.70 -4.67 -18.26
CA LEU A 119 -2.94 -4.13 -17.71
C LEU A 119 -2.62 -3.23 -16.53
N ILE A 120 -3.26 -2.06 -16.46
CA ILE A 120 -3.03 -1.10 -15.36
C ILE A 120 -4.36 -0.66 -14.76
N LYS A 121 -4.60 -0.98 -13.49
CA LYS A 121 -5.56 -0.20 -12.70
C LYS A 121 -4.90 1.11 -12.32
N ILE A 122 -5.47 2.23 -12.79
CA ILE A 122 -4.86 3.54 -12.61
C ILE A 122 -4.79 3.85 -11.09
N PRO A 123 -3.57 4.00 -10.52
CA PRO A 123 -3.45 4.25 -9.10
C PRO A 123 -3.90 5.68 -8.78
N LYS A 124 -4.38 5.90 -7.56
CA LYS A 124 -4.78 7.24 -7.08
C LYS A 124 -3.60 8.22 -7.03
N ASN A 125 -2.39 7.70 -6.85
CA ASN A 125 -1.17 8.50 -6.76
C ASN A 125 -0.53 8.66 -8.13
N ALA A 126 -0.60 9.88 -8.69
CA ALA A 126 -0.01 10.20 -9.99
C ALA A 126 1.52 9.97 -10.04
N GLY A 127 2.24 10.17 -8.94
CA GLY A 127 3.67 9.88 -8.86
C GLY A 127 3.95 8.38 -9.01
N PHE A 128 3.12 7.54 -8.40
CA PHE A 128 3.24 6.09 -8.53
C PHE A 128 2.94 5.60 -9.94
N LEU A 129 1.92 6.16 -10.61
CA LEU A 129 1.69 5.90 -12.03
C LEU A 129 2.91 6.27 -12.88
N GLN A 130 3.52 7.44 -12.66
CA GLN A 130 4.70 7.86 -13.42
C GLN A 130 5.90 6.93 -13.19
N TYR A 131 6.10 6.47 -11.96
CA TYR A 131 7.12 5.47 -11.64
C TYR A 131 6.86 4.17 -12.43
N GLN A 132 5.64 3.64 -12.37
CA GLN A 132 5.25 2.42 -13.11
C GLN A 132 5.46 2.59 -14.62
N LEU A 133 5.00 3.68 -15.21
CA LEU A 133 5.21 3.96 -16.63
C LEU A 133 6.70 4.10 -16.99
N SER A 134 7.55 4.58 -16.07
CA SER A 134 9.00 4.61 -16.29
C SER A 134 9.64 3.22 -16.30
N LEU A 135 9.13 2.27 -15.51
CA LEU A 135 9.53 0.86 -15.59
C LEU A 135 9.09 0.27 -16.93
N LEU A 136 7.85 0.53 -17.36
CA LEU A 136 7.34 0.06 -18.65
C LEU A 136 8.12 0.65 -19.85
N SER A 137 8.69 1.86 -19.70
CA SER A 137 9.55 2.45 -20.74
C SER A 137 10.89 1.72 -20.93
N GLN A 138 11.24 0.77 -20.04
CA GLN A 138 12.41 -0.11 -20.21
C GLN A 138 12.13 -1.32 -21.10
N PHE A 139 10.83 -1.61 -21.35
CA PHE A 139 10.25 -2.05 -22.63
C PHE A 139 11.19 -2.15 -23.83
N GLU A 140 11.80 -3.31 -24.06
CA GLU A 140 12.63 -3.55 -25.24
C GLU A 140 11.81 -4.04 -26.46
N ASN A 141 10.50 -4.26 -26.31
CA ASN A 141 9.52 -4.54 -27.35
C ASN A 141 8.30 -3.62 -27.20
N ASP A 142 7.55 -3.44 -28.28
CA ASP A 142 6.25 -2.76 -28.25
C ASP A 142 5.16 -3.72 -27.74
N VAL A 143 4.81 -3.59 -26.46
CA VAL A 143 3.82 -4.38 -25.75
C VAL A 143 2.57 -3.53 -25.55
N PRO A 144 1.37 -4.02 -25.91
CA PRO A 144 0.11 -3.32 -25.66
C PRO A 144 -0.09 -3.01 -24.18
N VAL A 145 -0.52 -1.78 -23.88
CA VAL A 145 -0.81 -1.30 -22.52
C VAL A 145 -2.25 -0.82 -22.45
N ILE A 146 -3.04 -1.42 -21.56
CA ILE A 146 -4.46 -1.10 -21.37
C ILE A 146 -4.68 -0.72 -19.92
N ALA A 147 -5.01 0.54 -19.70
CA ALA A 147 -5.26 1.06 -18.36
C ALA A 147 -6.75 1.34 -18.14
N ALA A 148 -7.25 1.06 -16.94
CA ALA A 148 -8.64 1.33 -16.57
C ALA A 148 -8.73 2.12 -15.26
N GLY A 149 -9.70 3.02 -15.20
CA GLY A 149 -10.03 3.79 -14.01
C GLY A 149 -11.40 4.43 -14.12
N LYS A 150 -11.86 5.07 -13.03
CA LYS A 150 -13.09 5.86 -13.08
C LYS A 150 -12.89 7.03 -14.04
N ALA A 151 -13.86 7.30 -14.90
CA ALA A 151 -13.78 8.34 -15.91
C ALA A 151 -13.47 9.73 -15.32
N LYS A 152 -13.94 10.00 -14.09
CA LYS A 152 -13.66 11.25 -13.36
C LYS A 152 -12.23 11.37 -12.82
N GLU A 153 -11.50 10.26 -12.74
CA GLU A 153 -10.12 10.16 -12.21
C GLU A 153 -9.08 10.14 -13.36
N ILE A 154 -9.54 9.96 -14.60
CA ILE A 154 -8.70 10.07 -15.79
C ILE A 154 -8.66 11.53 -16.23
N HIS A 155 -7.59 12.21 -15.85
CA HIS A 155 -7.37 13.62 -16.17
C HIS A 155 -6.41 13.78 -17.35
N THR A 156 -6.32 14.99 -17.90
CA THR A 156 -5.34 15.32 -18.94
C THR A 156 -3.89 15.05 -18.48
N SER A 157 -3.59 15.21 -17.18
CA SER A 157 -2.28 14.88 -16.60
C SER A 157 -1.98 13.38 -16.63
N THR A 158 -3.01 12.53 -16.50
CA THR A 158 -2.89 11.07 -16.65
C THR A 158 -2.42 10.75 -18.07
N LEU A 159 -3.13 11.24 -19.09
CA LEU A 159 -2.77 11.01 -20.50
C LEU A 159 -1.38 11.56 -20.85
N LYS A 160 -1.04 12.77 -20.38
CA LYS A 160 0.30 13.35 -20.56
C LYS A 160 1.41 12.47 -19.96
N SER A 161 1.13 11.75 -18.88
CA SER A 161 2.10 10.82 -18.28
C SER A 161 2.34 9.61 -19.21
N PHE A 162 1.28 9.06 -19.81
CA PHE A 162 1.41 8.00 -20.83
C PHE A 162 2.25 8.48 -22.02
N SER A 163 1.92 9.62 -22.64
CA SER A 163 2.68 10.18 -23.78
C SER A 163 4.16 10.44 -23.46
N HIS A 164 4.44 10.87 -22.23
CA HIS A 164 5.80 11.17 -21.79
C HIS A 164 6.66 9.91 -21.71
N PHE A 165 6.18 8.88 -21.00
CA PHE A 165 6.95 7.68 -20.70
C PHE A 165 6.85 6.61 -21.80
N ILE A 166 5.67 6.40 -22.37
CA ILE A 166 5.37 5.36 -23.36
C ILE A 166 4.67 5.95 -24.60
N ALA A 167 3.96 5.18 -25.42
CA ALA A 167 3.32 5.71 -26.63
C ALA A 167 2.14 6.67 -26.34
N GLU A 168 1.82 7.52 -27.32
CA GLU A 168 0.68 8.44 -27.24
C GLU A 168 -0.62 7.65 -26.96
N PRO A 169 -1.37 7.98 -25.90
CA PRO A 169 -2.55 7.22 -25.55
C PRO A 169 -3.77 7.65 -26.37
N SER A 170 -4.69 6.70 -26.59
CA SER A 170 -6.08 6.98 -26.94
C SER A 170 -7.02 6.49 -25.83
N THR A 171 -8.32 6.81 -25.93
CA THR A 171 -9.29 6.44 -24.88
C THR A 171 -10.56 5.87 -25.44
N SER A 172 -11.18 4.94 -24.72
CA SER A 172 -12.52 4.45 -25.01
C SER A 172 -13.62 5.46 -24.68
N LEU A 173 -14.84 5.17 -25.12
CA LEU A 173 -16.05 5.74 -24.50
C LEU A 173 -16.15 5.32 -23.03
N ALA A 174 -16.84 6.14 -22.23
CA ALA A 174 -17.09 5.80 -20.83
C ALA A 174 -18.21 4.77 -20.71
N VAL A 175 -17.98 3.70 -19.95
CA VAL A 175 -18.95 2.63 -19.67
C VAL A 175 -19.05 2.47 -18.15
N LYS A 176 -20.28 2.49 -17.60
CA LYS A 176 -20.53 2.39 -16.14
C LYS A 176 -19.62 3.30 -15.28
N LYS A 177 -19.42 4.55 -15.73
CA LYS A 177 -18.52 5.57 -15.12
C LYS A 177 -17.03 5.21 -15.10
N SER A 178 -16.61 4.18 -15.83
CA SER A 178 -15.22 3.79 -16.07
C SER A 178 -14.82 4.06 -17.51
N ARG A 179 -13.52 4.15 -17.76
CA ARG A 179 -12.95 4.40 -19.09
C ARG A 179 -11.61 3.68 -19.22
N LEU A 180 -11.33 3.20 -20.43
CA LEU A 180 -10.07 2.59 -20.80
C LEU A 180 -9.14 3.62 -21.48
N ILE A 181 -7.85 3.45 -21.27
CA ILE A 181 -6.76 4.13 -21.98
C ILE A 181 -5.99 3.06 -22.72
N PHE A 182 -5.77 3.26 -24.01
CA PHE A 182 -5.00 2.36 -24.87
C PHE A 182 -3.68 3.04 -25.22
N SER A 183 -2.57 2.32 -25.04
CA SER A 183 -1.21 2.74 -25.38
C SER A 183 -0.37 1.49 -25.65
N GLN A 184 0.94 1.67 -25.81
CA GLN A 184 1.92 0.59 -25.91
C GLN A 184 3.25 1.07 -25.34
N THR A 185 4.08 0.14 -24.87
CA THR A 185 5.49 0.45 -24.63
C THR A 185 6.16 0.87 -25.93
N LYS A 186 7.28 1.59 -25.81
CA LYS A 186 8.08 2.02 -26.96
C LYS A 186 9.54 1.89 -26.59
N HIS A 187 10.40 1.72 -27.58
CA HIS A 187 11.86 1.69 -27.43
C HIS A 187 12.46 3.07 -27.08
N LYS A 188 11.99 3.67 -25.99
CA LYS A 188 12.46 4.97 -25.50
C LYS A 188 12.51 4.92 -23.98
N LYS A 189 13.68 4.56 -23.47
CA LYS A 189 13.95 4.55 -22.03
C LYS A 189 13.75 5.95 -21.46
N GLN A 190 12.95 6.04 -20.41
CA GLN A 190 12.69 7.27 -19.65
C GLN A 190 12.92 6.98 -18.17
N THR A 191 13.55 7.91 -17.47
CA THR A 191 13.76 7.82 -16.02
C THR A 191 12.74 8.70 -15.31
N CYS A 192 12.17 8.23 -14.21
CA CYS A 192 11.36 9.09 -13.34
C CYS A 192 12.23 9.74 -12.25
N LYS A 193 11.67 10.72 -11.54
CA LYS A 193 12.34 11.46 -10.46
C LYS A 193 12.42 10.71 -9.12
N PHE A 194 11.88 9.49 -9.04
CA PHE A 194 11.79 8.76 -7.78
C PHE A 194 12.99 7.84 -7.59
N PRO A 195 13.47 7.66 -6.34
CA PRO A 195 12.95 8.26 -5.12
C PRO A 195 13.28 9.76 -5.00
N VAL A 196 12.45 10.51 -4.27
CA VAL A 196 12.69 11.94 -3.98
C VAL A 196 13.21 12.11 -2.56
N SER A 197 14.05 13.13 -2.33
CA SER A 197 14.62 13.40 -1.01
C SER A 197 14.47 14.86 -0.58
N TRP A 198 14.33 15.10 0.72
CA TRP A 198 14.30 16.44 1.32
C TRP A 198 14.89 16.44 2.74
N PRO A 199 15.50 17.56 3.18
CA PRO A 199 16.05 17.66 4.54
C PRO A 199 14.93 17.68 5.59
N LEU A 200 15.12 16.92 6.68
CA LEU A 200 14.19 16.91 7.80
C LEU A 200 14.48 18.11 8.71
N GLU A 201 13.49 18.99 8.85
CA GLU A 201 13.62 20.21 9.64
C GLU A 201 14.12 19.94 11.08
N LYS A 202 15.01 20.82 11.57
CA LYS A 202 15.61 20.78 12.92
C LYS A 202 16.47 19.53 13.20
N THR A 203 16.94 18.84 12.16
CA THR A 203 17.86 17.72 12.26
C THR A 203 18.87 17.79 11.11
N ASP A 204 19.94 17.01 11.19
CA ASP A 204 20.87 16.80 10.07
C ASP A 204 20.42 15.68 9.13
N PHE A 205 19.19 15.16 9.31
CA PHE A 205 18.69 14.03 8.53
C PHE A 205 18.12 14.46 7.18
N THR A 206 18.23 13.57 6.20
CA THR A 206 17.58 13.67 4.89
C THR A 206 16.63 12.50 4.71
N VAL A 207 15.37 12.79 4.32
CA VAL A 207 14.32 11.77 4.15
C VAL A 207 14.14 11.49 2.67
N LEU A 208 14.41 10.26 2.27
CA LEU A 208 14.18 9.66 0.96
C LEU A 208 12.80 8.98 0.94
N ASN A 209 12.09 9.12 -0.18
CA ASN A 209 10.72 8.63 -0.35
C ASN A 209 10.52 8.04 -1.75
N HIS A 210 10.09 6.78 -1.81
CA HIS A 210 9.61 6.16 -3.05
C HIS A 210 8.25 6.71 -3.49
N ALA A 211 7.86 6.39 -4.73
CA ALA A 211 6.77 7.06 -5.44
C ALA A 211 5.39 6.94 -4.77
N ASN A 212 5.11 5.83 -4.10
CA ASN A 212 3.82 5.57 -3.47
C ASN A 212 3.73 5.94 -1.98
N VAL A 213 4.82 6.45 -1.39
CA VAL A 213 4.88 6.74 0.05
C VAL A 213 4.02 7.93 0.45
N PHE A 214 3.37 7.84 1.60
CA PHE A 214 2.58 8.92 2.18
C PHE A 214 3.44 10.14 2.51
N SER A 215 2.90 11.34 2.25
CA SER A 215 3.60 12.63 2.46
C SER A 215 5.02 12.68 1.88
N ARG A 216 5.26 12.00 0.75
CA ARG A 216 6.60 11.88 0.14
C ARG A 216 7.30 13.19 -0.20
N ASP A 217 6.56 14.28 -0.42
CA ASP A 217 7.14 15.56 -0.86
C ASP A 217 7.57 16.48 0.30
N SER A 218 7.10 16.22 1.54
CA SER A 218 7.49 17.00 2.73
C SER A 218 7.05 16.33 4.04
N LEU A 219 7.64 16.72 5.18
CA LEU A 219 7.24 16.19 6.49
C LEU A 219 5.75 16.44 6.79
N ASP A 220 5.01 15.33 7.00
CA ASP A 220 3.61 15.36 7.45
C ASP A 220 3.46 16.19 8.71
N ILE A 221 2.43 17.03 8.75
CA ILE A 221 2.15 17.92 9.88
C ILE A 221 1.73 17.14 11.15
N GLY A 222 1.13 15.96 10.98
CA GLY A 222 0.85 15.04 12.07
C GLY A 222 2.15 14.49 12.64
N ALA A 223 2.97 13.83 11.82
CA ALA A 223 4.28 13.30 12.22
C ALA A 223 5.16 14.37 12.89
N ARG A 224 5.18 15.58 12.35
CA ARG A 224 5.86 16.74 12.94
C ARG A 224 5.36 17.06 14.34
N PHE A 225 4.04 17.09 14.56
CA PHE A 225 3.49 17.30 15.89
C PHE A 225 3.81 16.12 16.81
N PHE A 226 3.73 14.89 16.30
CA PHE A 226 3.98 13.67 17.05
C PHE A 226 5.43 13.58 17.54
N SER A 227 6.39 14.12 16.78
CA SER A 227 7.82 14.15 17.12
C SER A 227 8.14 14.74 18.51
N ASN A 228 7.28 15.65 19.01
CA ASN A 228 7.42 16.28 20.34
C ASN A 228 7.09 15.31 21.49
N TYR A 229 6.42 14.21 21.19
CA TYR A 229 5.88 13.25 22.16
C TYR A 229 6.46 11.85 21.94
N LEU A 230 7.57 11.71 21.22
CA LEU A 230 8.28 10.44 21.06
C LEU A 230 8.97 10.02 22.37
N PRO A 231 9.20 8.71 22.60
CA PRO A 231 9.98 8.26 23.74
C PRO A 231 11.40 8.84 23.69
N GLN A 232 11.99 9.04 24.87
CA GLN A 232 13.36 9.54 25.03
C GLN A 232 14.00 8.90 26.26
N GLY A 233 15.33 8.75 26.24
CA GLY A 233 16.10 8.18 27.35
C GLY A 233 16.92 6.95 26.94
N LYS A 234 17.43 6.21 27.93
CA LYS A 234 18.40 5.11 27.71
C LYS A 234 17.82 3.71 27.98
N LYS A 235 16.51 3.60 28.23
CA LYS A 235 15.88 2.30 28.48
C LYS A 235 15.92 1.47 27.20
N THR A 236 16.38 0.22 27.31
CA THR A 236 16.27 -0.74 26.22
C THR A 236 14.79 -1.10 26.02
N LEU A 237 14.27 -0.78 24.84
CA LEU A 237 12.89 -1.05 24.43
C LEU A 237 12.86 -1.70 23.05
N ARG A 238 11.94 -2.65 22.86
CA ARG A 238 11.49 -3.14 21.56
C ARG A 238 10.32 -2.30 21.11
N ILE A 239 10.54 -1.45 20.12
CA ILE A 239 9.59 -0.47 19.64
C ILE A 239 9.12 -0.90 18.25
N ILE A 240 7.83 -0.77 17.97
CA ILE A 240 7.27 -0.96 16.64
C ILE A 240 6.80 0.40 16.12
N ASP A 241 7.25 0.79 14.93
CA ASP A 241 6.68 1.90 14.15
C ASP A 241 5.65 1.32 13.19
N LEU A 242 4.36 1.38 13.57
CA LEU A 242 3.24 0.75 12.87
C LEU A 242 2.61 1.71 11.86
N GLY A 243 2.67 1.34 10.57
CA GLY A 243 2.38 2.23 9.46
C GLY A 243 3.51 3.23 9.27
N CYS A 244 4.74 2.73 9.19
CA CYS A 244 5.95 3.54 9.30
C CYS A 244 6.12 4.56 8.15
N GLY A 245 5.50 4.34 6.98
CA GLY A 245 5.65 5.22 5.83
C GLY A 245 7.14 5.36 5.44
N ASN A 246 7.67 6.58 5.45
CA ASN A 246 9.10 6.81 5.20
C ASN A 246 10.00 6.57 6.42
N GLY A 247 9.45 6.10 7.55
CA GLY A 247 10.20 5.76 8.75
C GLY A 247 10.64 6.95 9.59
N VAL A 248 10.15 8.18 9.34
CA VAL A 248 10.60 9.37 10.09
C VAL A 248 10.35 9.26 11.60
N ILE A 249 9.27 8.61 12.01
CA ILE A 249 8.92 8.41 13.42
C ILE A 249 9.91 7.47 14.09
N GLY A 250 10.19 6.31 13.50
CA GLY A 250 11.22 5.39 13.98
C GLY A 250 12.63 5.97 13.91
N LEU A 251 12.99 6.71 12.86
CA LEU A 251 14.29 7.40 12.73
C LEU A 251 14.52 8.40 13.87
N GLN A 252 13.55 9.28 14.12
CA GLN A 252 13.63 10.24 15.24
C GLN A 252 13.61 9.55 16.60
N THR A 253 12.95 8.39 16.71
CA THR A 253 12.95 7.58 17.93
C THR A 253 14.32 6.98 18.19
N LEU A 254 14.96 6.37 17.18
CA LEU A 254 16.32 5.83 17.28
C LEU A 254 17.34 6.88 17.70
N ALA A 255 17.22 8.10 17.16
CA ALA A 255 18.09 9.23 17.52
C ALA A 255 17.94 9.65 19.00
N LYS A 256 16.75 9.50 19.59
CA LYS A 256 16.45 9.88 20.99
C LYS A 256 16.62 8.72 21.98
N MET A 257 16.71 7.49 21.48
CA MET A 257 16.75 6.25 22.26
C MET A 257 17.92 5.35 21.79
N PRO A 258 19.14 5.58 22.28
CA PRO A 258 20.35 4.89 21.81
C PRO A 258 20.35 3.38 22.03
N ASN A 259 19.52 2.88 22.96
CA ASN A 259 19.44 1.44 23.29
C ASN A 259 18.16 0.77 22.76
N ALA A 260 17.34 1.47 21.98
CA ALA A 260 16.11 0.91 21.44
C ALA A 260 16.40 0.03 20.21
N LYS A 261 15.59 -1.01 20.06
CA LYS A 261 15.42 -1.76 18.81
C LYS A 261 14.09 -1.36 18.20
N VAL A 262 14.07 -1.07 16.89
CA VAL A 262 12.88 -0.57 16.20
C VAL A 262 12.52 -1.47 15.03
N THR A 263 11.32 -2.04 15.06
CA THR A 263 10.73 -2.74 13.90
C THR A 263 9.83 -1.77 13.15
N PHE A 264 10.14 -1.52 11.88
CA PHE A 264 9.38 -0.68 10.97
C PHE A 264 8.41 -1.56 10.19
N VAL A 265 7.11 -1.27 10.30
CA VAL A 265 6.06 -2.10 9.69
C VAL A 265 5.16 -1.25 8.82
N ASP A 266 4.94 -1.67 7.59
CA ASP A 266 4.00 -1.04 6.66
C ASP A 266 3.45 -2.09 5.68
N GLU A 267 2.27 -1.87 5.11
CA GLU A 267 1.78 -2.76 4.05
C GLU A 267 2.45 -2.46 2.70
N SER A 268 3.02 -1.27 2.55
CA SER A 268 3.66 -0.78 1.33
C SER A 268 5.13 -1.20 1.25
N ALA A 269 5.50 -1.92 0.18
CA ALA A 269 6.89 -2.26 -0.08
C ALA A 269 7.76 -1.00 -0.25
N MET A 270 7.23 0.02 -0.95
CA MET A 270 7.89 1.32 -1.08
C MET A 270 8.06 2.06 0.25
N ALA A 271 7.11 1.93 1.18
CA ALA A 271 7.25 2.53 2.51
C ALA A 271 8.38 1.84 3.29
N VAL A 272 8.34 0.51 3.40
CA VAL A 272 9.37 -0.28 4.08
C VAL A 272 10.77 -0.01 3.51
N ALA A 273 10.91 0.02 2.19
CA ALA A 273 12.17 0.36 1.53
C ALA A 273 12.62 1.80 1.81
N SER A 274 11.69 2.77 1.84
CA SER A 274 12.02 4.16 2.18
C SER A 274 12.50 4.28 3.63
N ALA A 275 11.80 3.62 4.57
CA ALA A 275 12.22 3.58 5.97
C ALA A 275 13.62 2.99 6.11
N LYS A 276 13.90 1.88 5.42
CA LYS A 276 15.22 1.24 5.41
C LYS A 276 16.31 2.17 4.89
N ALA A 277 16.11 2.74 3.70
CA ALA A 277 17.06 3.69 3.11
C ALA A 277 17.29 4.92 4.02
N ASN A 278 16.27 5.37 4.74
CA ASN A 278 16.38 6.49 5.67
C ASN A 278 17.18 6.14 6.93
N ILE A 279 17.10 4.91 7.45
CA ILE A 279 17.99 4.52 8.55
C ILE A 279 19.42 4.37 8.03
N GLU A 280 19.63 3.69 6.91
CA GLU A 280 20.95 3.48 6.31
C GLU A 280 21.69 4.79 6.01
N ASN A 281 20.98 5.80 5.48
CA ASN A 281 21.59 7.08 5.11
C ASN A 281 21.86 8.00 6.30
N ASN A 282 21.07 7.91 7.37
CA ASN A 282 21.10 8.90 8.45
C ASN A 282 21.71 8.37 9.76
N LEU A 283 21.57 7.07 10.03
CA LEU A 283 22.07 6.38 11.22
C LEU A 283 22.61 4.99 10.82
N PRO A 284 23.62 4.90 9.93
CA PRO A 284 24.13 3.62 9.42
C PRO A 284 24.60 2.68 10.54
N GLU A 285 25.12 3.24 11.64
CA GLU A 285 25.55 2.51 12.83
C GLU A 285 24.40 1.93 13.66
N ARG A 286 23.15 2.22 13.30
CA ARG A 286 21.94 1.73 13.98
C ARG A 286 21.14 0.74 13.16
N VAL A 287 21.56 0.42 11.94
CA VAL A 287 20.83 -0.51 11.05
C VAL A 287 20.65 -1.89 11.70
N GLN A 288 21.63 -2.37 12.47
CA GLN A 288 21.54 -3.66 13.19
C GLN A 288 20.52 -3.66 14.35
N ASP A 289 20.06 -2.49 14.79
CA ASP A 289 18.98 -2.35 15.78
C ASP A 289 17.60 -2.24 15.11
N CYS A 290 17.53 -2.41 13.79
CA CYS A 290 16.32 -2.23 13.01
C CYS A 290 15.88 -3.51 12.30
N GLU A 291 14.57 -3.70 12.25
CA GLU A 291 13.92 -4.70 11.41
C GLU A 291 12.92 -3.98 10.49
N PHE A 292 12.79 -4.45 9.25
CA PHE A 292 11.91 -3.84 8.23
C PHE A 292 10.99 -4.92 7.72
N VAL A 293 9.69 -4.76 7.96
CA VAL A 293 8.69 -5.81 7.73
C VAL A 293 7.56 -5.25 6.90
N GLN A 294 7.28 -5.91 5.77
CA GLN A 294 6.07 -5.66 5.01
C GLN A 294 4.97 -6.60 5.51
N ASP A 295 3.88 -6.08 6.07
CA ASP A 295 2.80 -6.90 6.62
C ASP A 295 1.47 -6.13 6.68
N ASP A 296 0.36 -6.86 6.84
CA ASP A 296 -0.94 -6.28 7.18
C ASP A 296 -0.96 -5.93 8.67
N CYS A 297 -0.64 -4.68 8.97
CA CYS A 297 -0.55 -4.16 10.32
C CYS A 297 0.41 -5.02 11.18
N LEU A 298 -0.07 -5.72 12.21
CA LEU A 298 0.74 -6.60 13.05
C LEU A 298 0.22 -8.05 13.04
N THR A 299 -0.35 -8.49 11.93
CA THR A 299 -0.99 -9.80 11.79
C THR A 299 -0.04 -10.96 12.12
N ASN A 300 1.22 -10.91 11.67
CA ASN A 300 2.19 -11.99 11.89
C ASN A 300 3.10 -11.78 13.12
N PHE A 301 2.77 -10.82 14.00
CA PHE A 301 3.59 -10.53 15.17
C PHE A 301 3.20 -11.39 16.37
N ALA A 302 4.21 -11.91 17.07
CA ALA A 302 3.99 -12.70 18.28
C ALA A 302 3.34 -11.86 19.40
N PRO A 303 2.40 -12.43 20.18
CA PRO A 303 1.83 -11.73 21.32
C PRO A 303 2.89 -11.43 22.38
N ASN A 304 2.72 -10.32 23.11
CA ASN A 304 3.63 -9.90 24.19
C ASN A 304 5.11 -9.73 23.79
N SER A 305 5.38 -9.38 22.53
CA SER A 305 6.73 -9.25 21.97
C SER A 305 7.27 -7.81 21.97
N ALA A 306 6.41 -6.80 22.12
CA ALA A 306 6.78 -5.38 22.05
C ALA A 306 6.60 -4.62 23.37
N ASP A 307 7.43 -3.61 23.57
CA ASP A 307 7.37 -2.67 24.70
C ASP A 307 6.52 -1.43 24.40
N LEU A 308 6.63 -0.94 23.17
CA LEU A 308 5.99 0.28 22.72
C LEU A 308 5.59 0.13 21.25
N VAL A 309 4.37 0.49 20.93
CA VAL A 309 3.91 0.66 19.55
C VAL A 309 3.66 2.15 19.33
N LEU A 310 4.34 2.73 18.34
CA LEU A 310 4.10 4.07 17.83
C LEU A 310 3.25 3.94 16.58
N CYS A 311 2.21 4.76 16.44
CA CYS A 311 1.34 4.68 15.27
C CYS A 311 0.79 6.04 14.87
N ASN A 312 0.90 6.37 13.59
CA ASN A 312 0.16 7.45 12.93
C ASN A 312 -0.79 6.80 11.92
N PRO A 313 -1.99 6.36 12.33
CA PRO A 313 -2.89 5.64 11.44
C PRO A 313 -3.21 6.46 10.18
N PRO A 314 -3.42 5.81 9.02
CA PRO A 314 -3.77 6.51 7.80
C PRO A 314 -5.02 7.36 8.00
N PHE A 315 -5.11 8.50 7.30
CA PHE A 315 -6.31 9.34 7.29
C PHE A 315 -6.72 9.70 5.87
N HIS A 316 -7.85 9.16 5.42
CA HIS A 316 -8.48 9.56 4.16
C HIS A 316 -9.96 9.90 4.36
N GLN A 317 -10.48 10.78 3.50
CA GLN A 317 -11.88 11.23 3.46
C GLN A 317 -12.89 10.09 3.25
N ALA A 318 -12.44 8.87 2.94
CA ALA A 318 -13.24 7.65 3.00
C ALA A 318 -13.32 7.15 4.46
N GLN A 319 -14.04 7.90 5.30
CA GLN A 319 -14.04 7.79 6.76
C GLN A 319 -14.25 6.35 7.30
N ALA A 320 -15.08 5.54 6.64
CA ALA A 320 -15.37 4.17 7.09
C ALA A 320 -14.22 3.17 6.89
N ILE A 321 -13.41 3.30 5.82
CA ILE A 321 -12.28 2.40 5.55
C ILE A 321 -11.14 2.72 6.52
N THR A 322 -10.83 4.00 6.62
CA THR A 322 -9.81 4.55 7.52
C THR A 322 -10.05 4.14 8.98
N ASP A 323 -11.31 4.17 9.41
CA ASP A 323 -11.71 3.84 10.78
C ASP A 323 -11.54 2.35 11.13
N HIS A 324 -11.78 1.46 10.15
CA HIS A 324 -11.54 0.02 10.28
C HIS A 324 -10.06 -0.30 10.44
N ILE A 325 -9.21 0.27 9.58
CA ILE A 325 -7.75 0.04 9.62
C ILE A 325 -7.17 0.52 10.95
N ALA A 326 -7.53 1.73 11.39
CA ALA A 326 -7.09 2.24 12.69
C ALA A 326 -7.54 1.33 13.85
N TRP A 327 -8.75 0.80 13.80
CA TRP A 327 -9.22 -0.14 14.81
C TRP A 327 -8.43 -1.46 14.81
N GLN A 328 -8.15 -2.04 13.63
CA GLN A 328 -7.30 -3.22 13.50
C GLN A 328 -5.91 -2.98 14.09
N MET A 329 -5.28 -1.86 13.74
CA MET A 329 -3.99 -1.44 14.30
C MET A 329 -4.02 -1.41 15.84
N PHE A 330 -5.09 -0.86 16.45
CA PHE A 330 -5.19 -0.80 17.91
C PHE A 330 -5.38 -2.19 18.55
N VAL A 331 -6.22 -3.04 17.96
CA VAL A 331 -6.46 -4.41 18.44
C VAL A 331 -5.18 -5.22 18.40
N GLN A 332 -4.48 -5.21 17.27
CA GLN A 332 -3.25 -5.98 17.10
C GLN A 332 -2.09 -5.39 17.91
N ALA A 333 -2.02 -4.07 18.09
CA ALA A 333 -1.08 -3.45 19.02
C ALA A 333 -1.31 -3.95 20.46
N LYS A 334 -2.57 -4.04 20.92
CA LYS A 334 -2.87 -4.61 22.25
C LYS A 334 -2.41 -6.07 22.38
N GLN A 335 -2.59 -6.88 21.34
CA GLN A 335 -2.15 -8.29 21.35
C GLN A 335 -0.61 -8.39 21.42
N THR A 336 0.07 -7.60 20.60
CA THR A 336 1.54 -7.59 20.44
C THR A 336 2.27 -7.01 21.65
N LEU A 337 1.71 -6.01 22.31
CA LEU A 337 2.33 -5.40 23.51
C LEU A 337 2.41 -6.40 24.67
N ARG A 338 3.51 -6.38 25.43
CA ARG A 338 3.59 -7.07 26.72
C ARG A 338 2.74 -6.38 27.80
N SER A 339 2.51 -7.05 28.92
CA SER A 339 1.90 -6.38 30.09
C SER A 339 2.76 -5.20 30.53
N GLY A 340 2.13 -4.03 30.72
CA GLY A 340 2.81 -2.76 30.97
C GLY A 340 3.37 -2.07 29.71
N GLY A 341 3.25 -2.67 28.54
CA GLY A 341 3.62 -2.06 27.26
C GLY A 341 2.66 -0.95 26.84
N GLU A 342 3.14 0.00 26.05
CA GLU A 342 2.41 1.21 25.66
C GLU A 342 2.05 1.22 24.16
N LEU A 343 0.82 1.64 23.84
CA LEU A 343 0.47 2.13 22.51
C LEU A 343 0.39 3.65 22.57
N ARG A 344 1.17 4.32 21.72
CA ARG A 344 1.15 5.77 21.57
C ARG A 344 0.75 6.12 20.14
N ILE A 345 -0.31 6.90 20.01
CA ILE A 345 -0.86 7.25 18.70
C ILE A 345 -1.02 8.75 18.54
N ILE A 346 -0.99 9.20 17.29
CA ILE A 346 -1.51 10.51 16.89
C ILE A 346 -2.72 10.30 15.97
N GLY A 347 -3.72 11.16 16.09
CA GLY A 347 -4.86 11.18 15.18
C GLY A 347 -5.46 12.56 15.06
N ASN A 348 -6.30 12.76 14.04
CA ASN A 348 -7.08 13.98 13.92
C ASN A 348 -8.03 14.13 15.11
N ARG A 349 -8.17 15.36 15.62
CA ARG A 349 -8.95 15.66 16.83
C ARG A 349 -10.43 15.28 16.75
N HIS A 350 -11.00 15.26 15.54
CA HIS A 350 -12.40 14.88 15.31
C HIS A 350 -12.64 13.36 15.27
N LEU A 351 -11.58 12.55 15.44
CA LEU A 351 -11.69 11.10 15.50
C LEU A 351 -11.85 10.65 16.94
N ASP A 352 -12.79 9.73 17.20
CA ASP A 352 -13.11 9.22 18.54
C ASP A 352 -12.12 8.14 19.02
N TYR A 353 -10.83 8.30 18.69
CA TYR A 353 -9.79 7.34 19.07
C TYR A 353 -9.65 7.18 20.59
N GLN A 354 -9.87 8.24 21.35
CA GLN A 354 -9.82 8.16 22.81
C GLN A 354 -10.88 7.20 23.37
N GLU A 355 -12.12 7.26 22.87
CA GLU A 355 -13.19 6.36 23.31
C GLU A 355 -12.90 4.91 22.91
N LYS A 356 -12.40 4.71 21.68
CA LYS A 356 -11.96 3.40 21.19
C LYS A 356 -10.86 2.80 22.06
N LEU A 357 -9.84 3.58 22.40
CA LEU A 357 -8.74 3.12 23.26
C LEU A 357 -9.20 2.87 24.69
N LEU A 358 -10.10 3.70 25.24
CA LEU A 358 -10.70 3.45 26.56
C LEU A 358 -11.47 2.12 26.57
N ARG A 359 -12.28 1.85 25.54
CA ARG A 359 -12.99 0.57 25.40
C ARG A 359 -12.04 -0.61 25.27
N LEU A 360 -10.97 -0.46 24.51
CA LEU A 360 -10.05 -1.56 24.19
C LEU A 360 -9.03 -1.85 25.30
N PHE A 361 -8.42 -0.83 25.89
CA PHE A 361 -7.35 -0.95 26.88
C PHE A 361 -7.80 -0.66 28.33
N GLY A 362 -9.03 -0.16 28.53
CA GLY A 362 -9.53 0.26 29.85
C GLY A 362 -8.87 1.54 30.39
N ASN A 363 -8.00 2.18 29.60
CA ASN A 363 -7.31 3.42 29.95
C ASN A 363 -6.88 4.16 28.68
N CYS A 364 -6.74 5.48 28.78
CA CYS A 364 -6.19 6.33 27.73
C CYS A 364 -5.83 7.68 28.35
N LYS A 365 -4.66 8.23 28.01
CA LYS A 365 -4.20 9.55 28.42
C LYS A 365 -3.97 10.41 27.19
N VAL A 366 -4.44 11.65 27.23
CA VAL A 366 -4.06 12.68 26.25
C VAL A 366 -2.72 13.24 26.69
N ILE A 367 -1.67 13.05 25.90
CA ILE A 367 -0.32 13.55 26.21
C ILE A 367 0.04 14.79 25.38
N GLY A 368 -0.72 15.06 24.31
CA GLY A 368 -0.56 16.25 23.48
C GLY A 368 -1.84 16.59 22.72
N ASN A 369 -2.09 17.87 22.47
CA ASN A 369 -3.25 18.32 21.70
C ASN A 369 -2.95 19.67 21.03
N ASN A 370 -3.47 19.88 19.82
CA ASN A 370 -3.50 21.18 19.16
C ASN A 370 -4.85 21.40 18.43
N LYS A 371 -4.91 22.38 17.51
CA LYS A 371 -6.15 22.67 16.76
C LYS A 371 -6.59 21.51 15.84
N LYS A 372 -5.67 20.67 15.37
CA LYS A 372 -5.90 19.62 14.36
C LYS A 372 -5.72 18.20 14.91
N PHE A 373 -4.76 17.98 15.80
CA PHE A 373 -4.29 16.65 16.20
C PHE A 373 -4.31 16.45 17.71
N THR A 374 -4.54 15.21 18.12
CA THR A 374 -4.42 14.73 19.49
C THR A 374 -3.42 13.57 19.53
N VAL A 375 -2.53 13.59 20.52
CA VAL A 375 -1.61 12.49 20.82
C VAL A 375 -2.10 11.77 22.07
N LEU A 376 -2.32 10.47 21.94
CA LEU A 376 -2.89 9.59 22.95
C LEU A 376 -1.87 8.52 23.35
N SER A 377 -1.91 8.14 24.62
CA SER A 377 -1.08 7.06 25.20
C SER A 377 -1.98 6.13 25.99
N THR A 378 -1.83 4.82 25.80
CA THR A 378 -2.53 3.79 26.57
C THR A 378 -1.60 2.64 26.89
N THR A 379 -1.85 1.96 28.01
CA THR A 379 -1.00 0.86 28.48
C THR A 379 -1.79 -0.44 28.52
N LYS A 380 -1.20 -1.55 28.05
CA LYS A 380 -1.77 -2.89 28.23
C LYS A 380 -1.71 -3.29 29.70
N ARG A 381 -2.87 -3.43 30.33
CA ARG A 381 -3.01 -4.02 31.66
C ARG A 381 -3.05 -5.56 31.53
N GLY A 382 -2.54 -6.25 32.56
CA GLY A 382 -2.46 -7.72 32.61
C GLY A 382 -3.79 -8.42 32.44
#